data_AF-A0A059Q017-F1
#
_entry.id   AF-A0A059Q017-F1
#
_cell.length_a   1.000
_cell.length_b   1.000
_cell.length_c   1.000
_cell.angle_alpha   90.00
_cell.angle_beta   90.00
_cell.angle_gamma   90.00
#
_symmetry.space_group_name_H-M   'P 1'
#
loop_
_entity.id
_entity.type
_entity.pdbx_description
1 polymer ?
#
loop_
_entity_poly.entity_id
_entity_poly.type
_entity_poly.pdbx_seq_one_letter_code
_entity_poly.pdbx_strand_id
1 'polypeptide(L)'
;MATASGSSASHGFSKRLRPGLPLIPCGKCHDETKIVMEYRVKKEGPNKDRIFYKCPDRNWDGSGRCSGFYWEEEYVELVQKYLAQQADTAANEAVIQPKKPKDVAQSGDLSVLVEIGREILVLLKCILALVLLVVVEIVYIVAMLS
;
A
#
# COMPACT_ATOMS: atom_id res chain seq x y z
N MET A 1 -36.69 16.54 -32.35
CA MET A 1 -35.95 15.44 -31.70
C MET A 1 -34.57 15.96 -31.34
N ALA A 2 -34.26 16.10 -30.06
CA ALA A 2 -32.97 16.63 -29.60
C ALA A 2 -31.93 15.49 -29.57
N THR A 3 -30.84 15.66 -30.32
CA THR A 3 -29.69 14.75 -30.28
C THR A 3 -28.81 15.10 -29.09
N ALA A 4 -28.78 14.22 -28.08
CA ALA A 4 -27.85 14.31 -26.97
C ALA A 4 -26.45 13.91 -27.43
N SER A 5 -25.55 14.88 -27.57
CA SER A 5 -24.11 14.61 -27.72
C SER A 5 -23.53 14.25 -26.36
N GLY A 6 -23.41 12.95 -26.09
CA GLY A 6 -22.69 12.43 -24.93
C GLY A 6 -21.19 12.61 -25.10
N SER A 7 -20.62 13.64 -24.49
CA SER A 7 -19.17 13.80 -24.38
C SER A 7 -18.63 12.81 -23.35
N SER A 8 -18.18 11.64 -23.82
CA SER A 8 -17.36 10.73 -23.02
C SER A 8 -16.00 11.35 -22.81
N ALA A 9 -15.77 11.91 -21.61
CA ALA A 9 -14.45 12.36 -21.20
C ALA A 9 -13.59 11.12 -20.90
N SER A 10 -12.83 10.67 -21.91
CA SER A 10 -11.76 9.70 -21.68
C SER A 10 -10.77 10.33 -20.69
N HIS A 11 -10.67 9.78 -19.48
CA HIS A 11 -9.63 10.11 -18.52
C HIS A 11 -8.26 9.80 -19.14
N GLY A 12 -7.69 10.79 -19.85
CA GLY A 12 -6.37 10.66 -20.45
C GLY A 12 -5.35 10.42 -19.35
N PHE A 13 -4.66 9.28 -19.40
CA PHE A 13 -3.45 9.08 -18.61
C PHE A 13 -2.50 10.21 -18.96
N SER A 14 -2.32 11.16 -18.03
CA SER A 14 -1.35 12.24 -18.21
C SER A 14 0.02 11.59 -18.40
N LYS A 15 0.69 11.87 -19.53
CA LYS A 15 2.04 11.36 -19.79
C LYS A 15 2.95 11.79 -18.64
N ARG A 16 3.62 10.82 -18.02
CA ARG A 16 4.66 11.04 -16.99
C ARG A 16 5.76 11.93 -17.56
N LEU A 17 6.21 12.91 -16.77
CA LEU A 17 7.30 13.82 -17.17
C LEU A 17 8.66 13.14 -17.00
N ARG A 18 8.77 12.20 -16.05
CA ARG A 18 9.97 11.40 -15.76
C ARG A 18 9.65 9.90 -15.77
N PRO A 19 9.51 9.29 -16.96
CA PRO A 19 9.19 7.86 -17.08
C PRO A 19 10.25 6.94 -16.47
N GLY A 20 11.51 7.35 -16.46
CA GLY A 20 12.63 6.57 -15.88
C GLY A 20 12.73 6.64 -14.36
N LEU A 21 11.93 7.48 -13.69
CA LEU A 21 11.93 7.57 -12.23
C LEU A 21 10.65 6.89 -11.68
N PRO A 22 10.78 5.82 -10.89
CA PRO A 22 9.62 5.11 -10.36
C PRO A 22 8.84 6.01 -9.38
N LEU A 23 7.53 5.80 -9.33
CA LEU A 23 6.69 6.38 -8.27
C LEU A 23 6.62 5.37 -7.13
N ILE A 24 7.10 5.78 -5.96
CA ILE A 24 7.13 4.96 -4.76
C ILE A 24 6.05 5.43 -3.77
N PRO A 25 5.75 4.65 -2.73
CA PRO A 25 4.89 5.11 -1.65
C PRO A 25 5.40 6.40 -1.00
N CYS A 26 4.47 7.22 -0.52
CA CYS A 26 4.80 8.45 0.17
C CYS A 26 5.50 8.15 1.50
N GLY A 27 6.77 8.57 1.61
CA GLY A 27 7.59 8.37 2.81
C GLY A 27 7.14 9.11 4.08
N LYS A 28 6.03 9.87 4.05
CA LYS A 28 5.51 10.61 5.23
C LYS A 28 4.21 10.04 5.81
N CYS A 29 3.40 9.30 5.06
CA CYS A 29 2.11 8.79 5.55
C CYS A 29 2.13 7.33 6.00
N HIS A 30 3.26 6.63 5.88
CA HIS A 30 3.43 5.22 6.25
C HIS A 30 2.39 4.27 5.64
N ASP A 31 1.79 4.68 4.53
CA ASP A 31 0.75 3.95 3.83
C ASP A 31 1.28 3.60 2.45
N GLU A 32 1.55 2.30 2.25
CA GLU A 32 2.15 1.77 1.03
C GLU A 32 1.24 1.90 -0.19
N THR A 33 -0.07 2.10 0.02
CA THR A 33 -1.03 2.29 -1.08
C THR A 33 -0.99 3.71 -1.65
N LYS A 34 -0.42 4.67 -0.92
CA LYS A 34 -0.36 6.08 -1.31
C LYS A 34 0.90 6.39 -2.10
N ILE A 35 0.89 5.97 -3.37
CA ILE A 35 1.94 6.28 -4.33
C ILE A 35 1.97 7.77 -4.64
N VAL A 36 3.15 8.40 -4.56
CA VAL A 36 3.28 9.84 -4.84
C VAL A 36 2.93 10.17 -6.29
N MET A 37 2.43 11.38 -6.51
CA MET A 37 2.03 11.90 -7.82
C MET A 37 3.05 12.94 -8.31
N GLU A 38 3.37 12.89 -9.60
CA GLU A 38 4.31 13.79 -10.28
C GLU A 38 3.62 15.05 -10.83
N TYR A 39 4.25 16.22 -10.64
CA TYR A 39 3.73 17.50 -11.11
C TYR A 39 4.85 18.41 -11.64
N ARG A 40 4.46 19.38 -12.47
CA ARG A 40 5.30 20.48 -12.92
C ARG A 40 4.74 21.80 -12.43
N VAL A 41 5.59 22.69 -11.93
CA VAL A 41 5.20 24.06 -11.58
C VAL A 41 4.83 24.82 -12.86
N LYS A 42 3.54 25.14 -13.00
CA LYS A 42 3.05 25.98 -14.11
C LYS A 42 3.09 27.47 -13.81
N LYS A 43 3.21 27.84 -12.53
CA LYS A 43 3.20 29.23 -12.07
C LYS A 43 4.50 29.92 -12.49
N GLU A 44 4.39 31.14 -13.00
CA GLU A 44 5.54 32.00 -13.29
C GLU A 44 6.37 32.28 -12.03
N GLY A 45 7.69 32.34 -12.19
CA GLY A 45 8.64 32.64 -11.12
C GLY A 45 9.89 31.77 -11.17
N PRO A 46 10.75 31.85 -10.14
CA PRO A 46 12.05 31.16 -10.11
C PRO A 46 11.96 29.64 -10.23
N ASN A 47 10.82 29.04 -9.86
CA ASN A 47 10.60 27.59 -9.90
C ASN A 47 9.75 27.14 -11.10
N LYS A 48 9.47 28.01 -12.09
CA LYS A 48 8.68 27.62 -13.26
C LYS A 48 9.30 26.40 -13.95
N ASP A 49 8.43 25.51 -14.40
CA ASP A 49 8.78 24.26 -15.07
C ASP A 49 9.57 23.24 -14.23
N ARG A 50 9.85 23.54 -12.97
CA ARG A 50 10.48 22.60 -12.03
C ARG A 50 9.50 21.47 -11.66
N ILE A 51 10.01 20.25 -11.52
CA ILE A 51 9.24 19.05 -11.20
C ILE A 51 9.21 18.83 -9.69
N PHE A 52 8.06 18.39 -9.17
CA PHE A 52 7.89 18.03 -7.76
C PHE A 52 6.93 16.85 -7.61
N TYR A 53 6.99 16.20 -6.44
CA TYR A 53 6.18 15.05 -6.10
C TYR A 53 5.34 15.34 -4.87
N LYS A 54 4.08 14.89 -4.84
CA LYS A 54 3.17 15.07 -3.70
C LYS A 54 2.44 13.79 -3.33
N CYS A 55 2.11 13.66 -2.05
CA CYS A 55 1.19 12.65 -1.58
C CYS A 55 -0.21 12.87 -2.22
N PRO A 56 -0.89 11.81 -2.71
CA PRO A 56 -2.24 11.91 -3.27
C PRO A 56 -3.31 12.19 -2.20
N ASP A 57 -3.00 12.01 -0.91
CA ASP A 57 -3.92 12.18 0.23
C ASP A 57 -4.24 13.64 0.57
N ARG A 58 -4.16 14.54 -0.42
CA ARG A 58 -4.71 15.89 -0.33
C ARG A 58 -6.11 15.86 -0.90
N ASN A 59 -7.11 15.91 -0.01
CA ASN A 59 -8.46 16.29 -0.40
C ASN A 59 -8.39 17.65 -1.12
N TRP A 60 -9.27 17.85 -2.11
CA TRP A 60 -9.29 19.08 -2.93
C TRP A 60 -9.53 20.36 -2.09
N ASP A 61 -10.11 20.21 -0.90
CA ASP A 61 -10.41 21.24 0.09
C ASP A 61 -9.23 21.55 1.04
N GLY A 62 -8.09 20.87 0.89
CA GLY A 62 -6.91 21.06 1.72
C GLY A 62 -6.93 20.36 3.08
N SER A 63 -7.98 19.58 3.41
CA SER A 63 -8.10 18.83 4.67
C SER A 63 -7.26 17.54 4.74
N GLY A 64 -6.51 17.24 3.68
CA GLY A 64 -5.70 16.04 3.57
C GLY A 64 -4.77 15.81 4.76
N ARG A 65 -4.70 14.57 5.25
CA ARG A 65 -3.91 14.21 6.44
C ARG A 65 -2.40 14.22 6.19
N CYS A 66 -1.95 14.17 4.92
CA CYS A 66 -0.54 14.15 4.57
C CYS A 66 -0.11 15.35 3.73
N SER A 67 0.86 16.10 4.22
CA SER A 67 1.46 17.24 3.52
C SER A 67 2.68 16.87 2.65
N GLY A 68 2.92 15.57 2.41
CA GLY A 68 4.04 15.04 1.61
C GLY A 68 4.30 15.84 0.34
N PHE A 69 5.51 16.38 0.25
CA PHE A 69 6.02 17.22 -0.82
C PHE A 69 7.53 16.99 -0.92
N TYR A 70 8.02 16.82 -2.13
CA TYR A 70 9.43 16.63 -2.43
C TYR A 70 9.77 17.34 -3.73
N TRP A 71 10.87 18.08 -3.76
CA TRP A 71 11.48 18.45 -5.04
C TRP A 71 12.07 17.22 -5.72
N GLU A 72 12.32 17.30 -7.03
CA GLU A 72 12.80 16.14 -7.78
C GLU A 72 14.09 15.55 -7.22
N GLU A 73 15.06 16.39 -6.84
CA GLU A 73 16.33 15.98 -6.25
C GLU A 73 16.14 15.20 -4.94
N GLU A 74 15.30 15.70 -4.02
CA GLU A 74 14.96 15.03 -2.76
C GLU A 74 14.24 13.70 -3.02
N TYR A 75 13.40 13.68 -4.05
CA TYR A 75 12.64 12.49 -4.41
C TYR A 75 13.53 11.41 -5.04
N VAL A 76 14.53 11.77 -5.85
CA VAL A 76 15.51 10.82 -6.40
C VAL A 76 16.28 10.13 -5.27
N GLU A 77 16.73 10.88 -4.25
CA GLU A 77 17.40 10.31 -3.09
C GLU A 77 16.48 9.36 -2.30
N LEU A 78 15.21 9.75 -2.15
CA LEU A 78 14.21 8.91 -1.49
C LEU A 78 14.00 7.59 -2.25
N VAL A 79 13.89 7.65 -3.58
CA VAL A 79 13.77 6.46 -4.44
C VAL A 79 14.99 5.55 -4.30
N GLN A 80 16.21 6.10 -4.30
CA GLN A 80 17.43 5.31 -4.12
C GLN A 80 17.43 4.57 -2.77
N LYS A 81 17.06 5.26 -1.68
CA LYS A 81 16.94 4.65 -0.35
C LYS A 81 15.88 3.55 -0.32
N TYR A 82 14.73 3.78 -0.94
CA TYR A 82 13.65 2.80 -1.01
C TYR A 82 14.04 1.54 -1.79
N LEU A 83 14.75 1.70 -2.91
CA LEU A 83 15.24 0.56 -3.70
C LEU A 83 16.32 -0.23 -2.97
N ALA A 84 17.23 0.45 -2.25
CA ALA A 84 18.25 -0.21 -1.44
C ALA A 84 17.61 -1.08 -0.33
N GLN A 85 16.62 -0.53 0.38
CA GLN A 85 15.90 -1.26 1.43
C GLN A 85 15.19 -2.52 0.91
N GLN A 86 14.59 -2.45 -0.29
CA GLN A 86 13.99 -3.62 -0.92
C GLN A 86 15.02 -4.69 -1.30
N ALA A 87 16.18 -4.28 -1.82
CA ALA A 87 17.27 -5.21 -2.14
C ALA A 87 17.80 -5.92 -0.89
N ASP A 88 17.98 -5.19 0.21
CA ASP A 88 18.41 -5.76 1.50
C ASP A 88 17.39 -6.74 2.06
N THR A 89 16.09 -6.41 1.95
CA THR A 89 15.01 -7.30 2.41
C THR A 89 14.97 -8.58 1.59
N ALA A 90 15.08 -8.48 0.27
CA ALA A 90 15.14 -9.64 -0.62
C ALA A 90 16.39 -10.49 -0.39
N ALA A 91 17.54 -9.88 -0.10
CA ALA A 91 18.77 -10.59 0.25
C ALA A 91 18.64 -11.32 1.60
N ASN A 92 18.05 -10.68 2.62
CA ASN A 92 17.83 -11.29 3.93
C ASN A 92 16.81 -12.44 3.86
N GLU A 93 15.75 -12.29 3.08
CA GLU A 93 14.77 -13.35 2.82
C GLU A 93 15.41 -14.53 2.05
N ALA A 94 16.31 -14.22 1.10
CA ALA A 94 17.10 -15.25 0.40
C ALA A 94 18.14 -15.94 1.29
N VAL A 95 18.69 -15.26 2.31
CA VAL A 95 19.64 -15.85 3.27
C VAL A 95 18.96 -16.81 4.26
N ILE A 96 17.67 -16.62 4.55
CA ILE A 96 16.89 -17.53 5.42
C ILE A 96 16.46 -18.81 4.68
N GLN A 97 16.52 -18.84 3.34
CA GLN A 97 16.22 -20.04 2.55
C GLN A 97 17.50 -20.82 2.19
N PRO A 98 17.70 -22.07 2.66
CA PRO A 98 18.81 -22.89 2.21
C PRO A 98 18.61 -23.33 0.75
N LYS A 99 19.66 -23.12 -0.07
CA LYS A 99 19.78 -23.54 -1.49
C LYS A 99 19.24 -24.97 -1.76
N LYS A 100 18.36 -25.15 -2.78
CA LYS A 100 18.60 -25.83 -4.09
C LYS A 100 17.30 -25.88 -4.96
N PRO A 101 17.30 -26.34 -6.23
CA PRO A 101 17.20 -25.53 -7.44
C PRO A 101 15.90 -25.70 -8.27
N LYS A 102 15.69 -24.77 -9.23
CA LYS A 102 14.99 -24.86 -10.54
C LYS A 102 13.85 -25.89 -10.68
N ASP A 103 12.61 -25.42 -10.85
CA ASP A 103 11.93 -25.34 -12.15
C ASP A 103 10.51 -24.74 -12.00
N VAL A 104 10.20 -23.80 -12.91
CA VAL A 104 8.91 -23.54 -13.57
C VAL A 104 7.60 -23.56 -12.74
N ALA A 105 7.03 -22.35 -12.65
CA ALA A 105 5.59 -22.03 -12.63
C ALA A 105 4.72 -22.53 -11.46
N GLN A 106 4.56 -21.71 -10.41
CA GLN A 106 3.25 -21.57 -9.73
C GLN A 106 3.25 -20.37 -8.74
N SER A 107 3.09 -19.14 -9.23
CA SER A 107 2.95 -17.96 -8.36
C SER A 107 1.52 -17.70 -7.88
N GLY A 108 0.54 -18.48 -8.37
CA GLY A 108 -0.89 -18.32 -8.02
C GLY A 108 -1.32 -19.03 -6.74
N ASP A 109 -0.73 -20.19 -6.44
CA ASP A 109 -1.20 -21.04 -5.32
C ASP A 109 -0.77 -20.54 -3.94
N LEU A 110 0.34 -19.79 -3.87
CA LEU A 110 0.87 -19.32 -2.58
C LEU A 110 0.06 -18.15 -2.02
N SER A 111 -0.49 -17.28 -2.88
CA SER A 111 -1.36 -16.17 -2.46
C SER A 111 -2.67 -16.68 -1.88
N VAL A 112 -3.26 -17.69 -2.52
CA VAL A 112 -4.51 -18.33 -2.07
C VAL A 112 -4.30 -19.02 -0.72
N LEU A 113 -3.16 -19.70 -0.51
CA LEU A 113 -2.84 -20.35 0.76
C LEU A 113 -2.65 -19.33 1.91
N VAL A 114 -2.03 -18.18 1.63
CA VAL A 114 -1.83 -17.11 2.63
C VAL A 114 -3.15 -16.41 2.99
N GLU A 115 -4.05 -16.20 2.02
CA GLU A 115 -5.39 -15.68 2.28
C GLU A 115 -6.22 -16.65 3.12
N ILE A 116 -6.26 -17.93 2.74
CA ILE A 116 -6.95 -19.00 3.49
C ILE A 116 -6.41 -19.11 4.93
N GLY A 117 -5.09 -18.98 5.12
CA GLY A 117 -4.47 -19.04 6.45
C GLY A 117 -4.96 -17.98 7.43
N ARG A 118 -5.27 -16.76 6.95
CA ARG A 118 -5.80 -15.68 7.80
C ARG A 118 -7.21 -15.97 8.27
N GLU A 119 -8.06 -16.50 7.39
CA GLU A 119 -9.43 -16.90 7.71
C GLU A 119 -9.46 -18.03 8.74
N ILE A 120 -8.62 -19.05 8.56
CA ILE A 120 -8.47 -20.17 9.51
C ILE A 120 -8.00 -19.67 10.88
N LEU A 121 -7.05 -18.73 10.93
CA LEU A 121 -6.54 -18.19 12.19
C LEU A 121 -7.59 -17.35 12.94
N VAL A 122 -8.45 -16.62 12.21
CA VAL A 122 -9.58 -15.89 12.78
C VAL A 122 -10.62 -16.87 13.33
N LEU A 123 -10.98 -17.90 12.56
CA LEU A 123 -11.92 -18.93 13.00
C LEU A 123 -11.44 -19.65 14.26
N LEU A 124 -10.15 -20.00 14.33
CA LEU A 124 -9.56 -20.65 15.51
C LEU A 124 -9.66 -19.77 16.77
N LYS A 125 -9.39 -18.47 16.65
CA LYS A 125 -9.54 -17.50 17.74
C LYS A 125 -10.99 -17.36 18.19
N CYS A 126 -11.92 -17.34 17.24
CA CYS A 126 -13.36 -17.31 17.54
C CYS A 126 -13.82 -18.56 18.30
N ILE A 127 -13.40 -19.76 17.87
CA ILE A 127 -13.73 -21.01 18.56
C ILE A 127 -13.17 -21.00 19.98
N LEU A 128 -11.90 -20.60 20.17
CA LEU A 128 -11.28 -20.52 21.49
C LEU A 128 -12.04 -19.56 22.42
N ALA A 129 -12.45 -18.40 21.92
CA ALA A 129 -13.24 -17.44 22.69
C ALA A 129 -14.60 -18.00 23.11
N LEU A 130 -15.30 -18.69 22.21
CA LEU A 130 -16.59 -19.33 22.52
C LEU A 130 -16.44 -20.42 23.57
N VAL A 131 -15.42 -21.28 23.46
CA VAL A 131 -15.15 -22.32 24.46
C VAL A 131 -14.88 -21.70 25.83
N LEU A 132 -14.08 -20.63 25.89
CA LEU A 132 -13.83 -19.91 27.14
C LEU A 132 -15.11 -19.32 27.75
N LEU A 133 -15.98 -18.73 26.94
CA LEU A 133 -17.26 -18.20 27.42
C LEU A 133 -18.14 -19.29 28.02
N VAL A 134 -18.24 -20.44 27.35
CA VAL A 134 -19.00 -21.59 27.85
C VAL A 134 -18.43 -22.10 29.17
N VAL A 135 -17.09 -22.21 29.28
CA VAL A 135 -16.45 -22.63 30.53
C VAL A 135 -16.72 -21.64 31.66
N VAL A 136 -16.60 -20.33 31.38
CA VAL A 136 -16.89 -19.28 32.38
C VAL A 136 -18.36 -19.33 32.82
N GLU A 137 -19.28 -19.53 31.87
CA GLU A 137 -20.71 -19.66 32.16
C GLU A 137 -21.02 -20.88 33.02
N ILE A 138 -20.41 -22.04 32.72
CA ILE A 138 -20.54 -23.25 33.54
C ILE A 138 -19.99 -23.00 34.96
N VAL A 139 -18.81 -22.42 35.09
CA VAL A 139 -18.20 -22.10 36.39
C VAL A 139 -19.08 -21.14 37.19
N TYR A 140 -19.65 -20.12 36.54
CA TYR A 140 -20.55 -19.17 37.16
C TYR A 140 -21.83 -19.84 37.66
N ILE A 141 -22.45 -20.71 36.85
CA ILE A 141 -23.65 -21.46 37.25
C ILE A 141 -23.33 -22.36 38.45
N VAL A 142 -22.21 -23.09 38.42
CA VAL A 142 -21.81 -23.97 39.53
C VAL A 142 -21.55 -23.16 40.81
N ALA A 143 -20.86 -22.02 40.71
CA ALA A 143 -20.59 -21.14 41.85
C ALA A 143 -21.86 -20.53 42.44
N MET A 144 -22.86 -20.22 41.61
CA MET A 144 -24.16 -19.71 42.06
C MET A 144 -25.07 -20.78 42.68
N LEU A 145 -24.86 -22.05 42.34
CA LEU A 145 -25.60 -23.18 42.89
C LEU A 145 -24.95 -23.78 44.15
N SER A 146 -23.72 -23.37 44.48
CA SER A 146 -22.97 -23.78 45.67
C SER A 146 -23.21 -22.81 46.83
#